data_AF-A0AAV4Y116-F1
#
_entry.id   AF-A0AAV4Y116-F1
#
_cell.length_a   1.000
_cell.length_b   1.000
_cell.length_c   1.000
_cell.angle_alpha   90.00
_cell.angle_beta   90.00
_cell.angle_gamma   90.00
#
_symmetry.space_group_name_H-M   'P 1'
#
loop_
_entity.id
_entity.type
_entity.pdbx_description
1 polymer ?
#
loop_
_entity_poly.entity_id
_entity_poly.type
_entity_poly.pdbx_seq_one_letter_code
_entity_poly.pdbx_strand_id
1 'polypeptide(L)'
;MIVVPGLFLLHLVVNNPHGVLAEGHCLMHGFCGENDFGDATCSYNGTAKLLEDEEALETLREICPEIMHETNILCCSPEQITQLQKNLEIAATLGLARCPSCLSNFRKNFCQFACSPKQSEFLKIEKYGKSDEGDLVIEKLTYFMSQRYAEGMFASCKDIQGLTPVQLS
;
A
#
# COMPACT_ATOMS: atom_id res chain seq x y z
N MET A 1 -45.47 43.60 18.14
CA MET A 1 -45.17 43.92 16.73
C MET A 1 -43.79 44.56 16.67
N ILE A 2 -42.77 43.75 16.41
CA ILE A 2 -41.48 44.16 15.84
C ILE A 2 -41.21 43.09 14.79
N VAL A 3 -41.25 43.50 13.52
CA VAL A 3 -41.04 42.63 12.37
C VAL A 3 -39.54 42.65 12.09
N VAL A 4 -38.84 41.53 12.27
CA VAL A 4 -37.47 41.34 11.77
C VAL A 4 -37.59 40.57 10.45
N PRO A 5 -37.45 41.22 9.29
CA PRO A 5 -37.56 40.57 8.01
C PRO A 5 -36.25 39.84 7.69
N GLY A 6 -36.34 38.54 7.42
CA GLY A 6 -35.24 37.77 6.84
C GLY A 6 -34.37 37.02 7.86
N LEU A 7 -34.96 36.06 8.57
CA LEU A 7 -34.22 34.86 8.97
C LEU A 7 -34.48 33.79 7.91
N PHE A 8 -33.64 33.75 6.88
CA PHE A 8 -33.42 32.50 6.16
C PHE A 8 -32.86 31.54 7.21
N LEU A 9 -33.67 30.56 7.61
CA LEU A 9 -33.19 29.37 8.30
C LEU A 9 -32.18 28.72 7.35
N LEU A 10 -30.91 29.04 7.54
CA LEU A 10 -29.83 28.20 7.06
C LEU A 10 -29.94 26.92 7.89
N HIS A 11 -30.80 26.00 7.45
CA HIS A 11 -30.63 24.61 7.84
C HIS A 11 -29.25 24.23 7.30
N LEU A 12 -28.25 24.30 8.16
CA LEU A 12 -27.06 23.48 8.03
C LEU A 12 -27.55 22.05 8.15
N VAL A 13 -28.06 21.52 7.03
CA VAL A 13 -27.99 20.11 6.78
C VAL A 13 -26.50 19.86 6.66
N VAL A 14 -25.88 19.51 7.79
CA VAL A 14 -24.67 18.73 7.78
C VAL A 14 -25.11 17.39 7.19
N ASN A 15 -25.22 17.37 5.86
CA ASN A 15 -24.92 16.16 5.15
C ASN A 15 -23.49 15.90 5.61
N ASN A 16 -23.32 14.95 6.50
CA ASN A 16 -22.10 14.20 6.52
C ASN A 16 -22.28 13.24 5.33
N PRO A 17 -21.85 13.59 4.11
CA PRO A 17 -21.39 12.50 3.31
C PRO A 17 -20.16 12.05 4.11
N HIS A 18 -20.23 10.86 4.73
CA HIS A 18 -19.12 9.96 4.48
C HIS A 18 -19.10 9.72 2.96
N GLY A 19 -18.71 10.78 2.24
CA GLY A 19 -18.42 10.83 0.85
C GLY A 19 -17.07 10.17 0.85
N VAL A 20 -17.15 8.86 0.66
CA VAL A 20 -16.07 8.06 0.10
C VAL A 20 -15.62 8.83 -1.13
N LEU A 21 -14.65 9.73 -0.98
CA LEU A 21 -13.82 10.17 -2.08
C LEU A 21 -12.89 8.99 -2.37
N ALA A 22 -13.43 7.94 -2.97
CA ALA A 22 -12.62 6.91 -3.60
C ALA A 22 -12.06 7.50 -4.90
N GLU A 23 -11.06 8.36 -4.79
CA GLU A 23 -10.28 8.79 -5.95
C GLU A 23 -9.34 7.68 -6.47
N GLY A 24 -9.31 6.51 -5.82
CA GLY A 24 -8.61 5.33 -6.31
C GLY A 24 -9.33 4.02 -6.03
N HIS A 25 -8.97 2.98 -6.79
CA HIS A 25 -9.43 1.60 -6.68
C HIS A 25 -8.25 0.68 -6.37
N CYS A 26 -8.54 -0.44 -5.72
CA CYS A 26 -7.61 -1.52 -5.52
C CYS A 26 -7.48 -2.35 -6.80
N LEU A 27 -6.26 -2.83 -7.07
CA LEU A 27 -5.96 -3.77 -8.16
C LEU A 27 -5.69 -5.19 -7.64
N MET A 28 -5.36 -5.32 -6.35
CA MET A 28 -5.10 -6.58 -5.69
C MET A 28 -5.72 -6.59 -4.30
N HIS A 29 -6.05 -7.78 -3.80
CA HIS A 29 -6.47 -7.98 -2.41
C HIS A 29 -6.43 -9.47 -2.07
N GLY A 30 -5.64 -9.84 -1.05
CA GLY A 30 -5.46 -11.21 -0.61
C GLY A 30 -4.61 -12.08 -1.54
N PHE A 31 -4.48 -13.34 -1.15
CA PHE A 31 -3.87 -14.42 -1.92
C PHE A 31 -4.94 -15.44 -2.32
N CYS A 32 -4.83 -16.00 -3.51
CA CYS A 32 -5.70 -17.06 -4.01
C CYS A 32 -4.88 -18.03 -4.84
N GLY A 33 -4.76 -19.23 -4.29
CA GLY A 33 -3.95 -20.29 -4.85
C GLY A 33 -2.46 -20.03 -4.83
N GLU A 34 -1.75 -20.92 -5.52
CA GLU A 34 -0.30 -20.91 -5.63
C GLU A 34 0.15 -20.66 -7.08
N ASN A 35 1.39 -20.19 -7.23
CA ASN A 35 2.13 -20.12 -8.48
C ASN A 35 3.57 -20.60 -8.26
N ASP A 36 4.41 -20.55 -9.30
CA ASP A 36 5.84 -20.96 -9.25
C ASP A 36 6.67 -20.28 -8.15
N PHE A 37 6.16 -19.20 -7.54
CA PHE A 37 6.81 -18.37 -6.52
C PHE A 37 6.10 -18.39 -5.15
N GLY A 38 5.09 -19.24 -4.96
CA GLY A 38 4.30 -19.38 -3.72
C GLY A 38 2.88 -18.81 -3.85
N ASP A 39 2.35 -18.26 -2.75
CA ASP A 39 0.99 -17.70 -2.71
C ASP A 39 0.77 -16.64 -3.79
N ALA A 40 -0.19 -16.90 -4.67
CA ALA A 40 -0.47 -16.04 -5.81
C ALA A 40 -1.35 -14.85 -5.39
N THR A 41 -0.97 -13.64 -5.80
CA THR A 41 -1.74 -12.43 -5.50
C THR A 41 -3.01 -12.38 -6.34
N CYS A 42 -4.15 -12.26 -5.68
CA CYS A 42 -5.43 -12.13 -6.39
C CYS A 42 -5.54 -10.82 -7.13
N SER A 43 -6.06 -10.89 -8.35
CA SER A 43 -6.64 -9.72 -8.99
C SER A 43 -7.89 -9.30 -8.23
N TYR A 44 -7.98 -8.02 -7.92
CA TYR A 44 -9.16 -7.42 -7.32
C TYR A 44 -9.50 -6.12 -8.06
N ASN A 45 -10.77 -5.87 -8.31
CA ASN A 45 -11.24 -4.62 -8.90
C ASN A 45 -12.39 -4.10 -8.05
N GLY A 46 -12.06 -3.24 -7.10
CA GLY A 46 -13.03 -2.67 -6.19
C GLY A 46 -12.43 -1.58 -5.31
N THR A 47 -13.27 -1.01 -4.45
CA THR A 47 -12.84 -0.02 -3.48
C THR A 47 -11.97 -0.65 -2.39
N ALA A 48 -11.11 0.17 -1.79
CA ALA A 48 -10.42 -0.20 -0.57
C ALA A 48 -11.40 -0.62 0.54
N LYS A 49 -10.97 -1.56 1.38
CA LYS A 49 -11.78 -2.19 2.42
C LYS A 49 -11.29 -1.78 3.80
N LEU A 50 -12.20 -1.70 4.75
CA LEU A 50 -11.84 -1.50 6.15
C LEU A 50 -11.03 -2.71 6.65
N LEU A 51 -9.84 -2.45 7.17
CA LEU A 51 -9.07 -3.46 7.90
C LEU A 51 -9.55 -3.49 9.35
N GLU A 52 -10.23 -4.58 9.72
CA GLU A 52 -10.79 -4.79 11.07
C GLU A 52 -9.89 -5.63 11.98
N ASP A 53 -8.92 -6.34 11.41
CA ASP A 53 -8.01 -7.20 12.15
C ASP A 53 -7.01 -6.36 12.96
N GLU A 54 -7.12 -6.41 14.30
CA GLU A 54 -6.33 -5.58 15.21
C GLU A 54 -4.84 -5.94 15.21
N GLU A 55 -4.48 -7.21 15.04
CA GLU A 55 -3.08 -7.66 14.98
C GLU A 55 -2.41 -7.17 13.68
N ALA A 56 -3.13 -7.26 12.57
CA ALA A 56 -2.68 -6.72 11.30
C ALA A 56 -2.58 -5.18 11.33
N LEU A 57 -3.51 -4.49 12.00
CA LEU A 57 -3.44 -3.05 12.21
C LEU A 57 -2.22 -2.66 13.05
N GLU A 58 -1.92 -3.38 14.13
CA GLU A 58 -0.73 -3.16 14.94
C GLU A 58 0.54 -3.36 14.11
N THR A 59 0.65 -4.50 13.43
CA THR A 59 1.76 -4.80 12.52
C THR A 59 1.94 -3.69 11.48
N LEU A 60 0.84 -3.24 10.85
CA LEU A 60 0.88 -2.21 9.83
C LEU A 60 1.28 -0.83 10.40
N ARG A 61 0.92 -0.51 11.64
CA ARG A 61 1.40 0.72 12.32
C ARG A 61 2.91 0.68 12.51
N GLU A 62 3.48 -0.48 12.79
CA GLU A 62 4.94 -0.64 12.96
C GLU A 62 5.68 -0.54 11.62
N ILE A 63 5.23 -1.29 10.62
CA ILE A 63 5.95 -1.41 9.34
C ILE A 63 5.55 -0.33 8.33
N CYS A 64 4.35 0.26 8.41
CA CYS A 64 3.86 1.25 7.46
C CYS A 64 3.16 2.43 8.15
N PRO A 65 3.84 3.13 9.09
CA PRO A 65 3.21 4.22 9.86
C PRO A 65 2.60 5.30 8.98
N GLU A 66 3.25 5.63 7.87
CA GLU A 66 2.79 6.61 6.87
C GLU A 66 1.40 6.28 6.29
N ILE A 67 1.11 5.00 6.02
CA ILE A 67 -0.22 4.56 5.53
C ILE A 67 -1.25 4.68 6.65
N MET A 68 -0.89 4.24 7.86
CA MET A 68 -1.81 4.22 9.01
C MET A 68 -2.14 5.62 9.55
N HIS A 69 -1.32 6.63 9.27
CA HIS A 69 -1.65 8.02 9.54
C HIS A 69 -2.76 8.55 8.62
N GLU A 70 -2.96 7.95 7.45
CA GLU A 70 -3.95 8.38 6.47
C GLU A 70 -5.30 7.69 6.68
N THR A 71 -5.32 6.36 6.79
CA THR A 71 -6.55 5.57 6.87
C THR A 71 -6.31 4.11 7.26
N ASN A 72 -7.35 3.42 7.76
CA ASN A 72 -7.43 1.96 7.86
C ASN A 72 -8.33 1.34 6.77
N ILE A 73 -8.71 2.12 5.76
CA ILE A 73 -9.38 1.65 4.55
C ILE A 73 -8.31 1.40 3.48
N LEU A 74 -8.00 0.13 3.22
CA LEU A 74 -6.78 -0.30 2.53
C LEU A 74 -7.05 -1.34 1.43
N CYS A 75 -6.06 -1.56 0.57
CA CYS A 75 -6.13 -2.58 -0.49
C CYS A 75 -5.46 -3.91 -0.11
N CYS A 76 -4.93 -4.05 1.10
CA CYS A 76 -4.26 -5.27 1.55
C CYS A 76 -5.07 -6.04 2.61
N SER A 77 -4.94 -7.37 2.61
CA SER A 77 -5.48 -8.25 3.64
C SER A 77 -4.48 -8.48 4.80
N PRO A 78 -4.92 -9.03 5.95
CA PRO A 78 -4.03 -9.41 7.06
C PRO A 78 -2.85 -10.31 6.65
N GLU A 79 -3.09 -11.27 5.75
CA GLU A 79 -2.06 -12.19 5.25
C GLU A 79 -1.02 -11.44 4.40
N GLN A 80 -1.47 -10.49 3.57
CA GLN A 80 -0.57 -9.66 2.79
C GLN A 80 0.28 -8.74 3.66
N ILE A 81 -0.26 -8.25 4.78
CA ILE A 81 0.49 -7.44 5.77
C ILE A 81 1.57 -8.29 6.44
N THR A 82 1.22 -9.52 6.85
CA THR A 82 2.17 -10.48 7.40
C THR A 82 3.29 -10.79 6.40
N GLN A 83 2.95 -11.02 5.13
CA GLN A 83 3.96 -11.29 4.10
C GLN A 83 4.83 -10.05 3.81
N LEU A 84 4.23 -8.85 3.81
CA LEU A 84 4.95 -7.59 3.66
C LEU A 84 5.97 -7.38 4.80
N GLN A 85 5.58 -7.66 6.05
CA GLN A 85 6.48 -7.60 7.20
C GLN A 85 7.72 -8.47 6.97
N LYS A 86 7.51 -9.76 6.67
CA LYS A 86 8.61 -10.72 6.40
C LYS A 86 9.54 -10.24 5.29
N ASN A 87 8.97 -9.74 4.18
CA ASN A 87 9.76 -9.25 3.05
C ASN A 87 10.59 -8.00 3.42
N LEU A 88 10.02 -7.10 4.23
CA LEU A 88 10.72 -5.91 4.72
C LEU A 88 11.81 -6.25 5.73
N GLU A 89 11.59 -7.25 6.59
CA GLU A 89 12.60 -7.75 7.54
C GLU A 89 13.82 -8.33 6.84
N ILE A 90 13.61 -9.07 5.74
CA ILE A 90 14.70 -9.56 4.88
C ILE A 90 15.52 -8.38 4.36
N ALA A 91 14.86 -7.36 3.78
CA ALA A 91 15.54 -6.18 3.27
C ALA A 91 16.30 -5.40 4.37
N ALA A 92 15.69 -5.26 5.55
CA ALA A 92 16.33 -4.67 6.72
C ALA A 92 17.60 -5.42 7.11
N THR A 93 17.53 -6.75 7.19
CA THR A 93 18.64 -7.64 7.55
C THR A 93 19.78 -7.58 6.54
N LEU A 94 19.49 -7.44 5.25
CA LEU A 94 20.49 -7.32 4.17
C LEU A 94 21.32 -6.03 4.20
N GLY A 95 21.02 -5.12 5.14
CA GLY A 95 21.84 -3.95 5.42
C GLY A 95 21.07 -2.64 5.40
N LEU A 96 19.82 -2.63 4.90
CA LEU A 96 19.05 -1.38 4.83
C LEU A 96 18.77 -0.79 6.23
N ALA A 97 18.70 -1.62 7.27
CA ALA A 97 18.55 -1.16 8.65
C ALA A 97 19.72 -0.31 9.16
N ARG A 98 20.89 -0.37 8.50
CA ARG A 98 22.06 0.48 8.83
C ARG A 98 21.83 1.95 8.47
N CYS A 99 20.86 2.25 7.61
CA CYS A 99 20.50 3.60 7.20
C CYS A 99 18.97 3.80 7.35
N PRO A 100 18.52 4.44 8.44
CA PRO A 100 17.09 4.57 8.73
C PRO A 100 16.28 5.26 7.63
N SER A 101 16.85 6.26 6.96
CA SER A 101 16.18 6.99 5.86
C SER A 101 15.96 6.09 4.64
N CYS A 102 16.96 5.30 4.26
CA CYS A 102 16.81 4.32 3.20
C CYS A 102 15.74 3.29 3.53
N LEU A 103 15.82 2.67 4.72
CA LEU A 103 14.84 1.68 5.13
C LEU A 103 13.43 2.28 5.12
N SER A 104 13.27 3.51 5.61
CA SER A 104 11.97 4.19 5.61
C SER A 104 11.44 4.45 4.19
N ASN A 105 12.27 4.94 3.26
CA ASN A 105 11.86 5.20 1.88
C ASN A 105 11.53 3.90 1.12
N PHE A 106 12.37 2.88 1.27
CA PHE A 106 12.16 1.55 0.69
C PHE A 106 10.85 0.95 1.19
N ARG A 107 10.66 0.96 2.50
CA ARG A 107 9.45 0.49 3.17
C ARG A 107 8.21 1.23 2.67
N LYS A 108 8.24 2.57 2.66
CA LYS A 108 7.14 3.40 2.16
C LYS A 108 6.72 3.01 0.74
N ASN A 109 7.67 2.72 -0.14
CA ASN A 109 7.37 2.27 -1.51
C ASN A 109 6.55 0.97 -1.55
N PHE A 110 6.99 -0.05 -0.79
CA PHE A 110 6.31 -1.34 -0.76
C PHE A 110 5.00 -1.31 0.03
N CYS A 111 4.91 -0.45 1.06
CA CYS A 111 3.65 -0.15 1.73
C CYS A 111 2.62 0.46 0.77
N GLN A 112 3.03 1.44 -0.04
CA GLN A 112 2.15 2.04 -1.06
C GLN A 112 1.75 1.02 -2.11
N PHE A 113 2.70 0.22 -2.60
CA PHE A 113 2.42 -0.88 -3.53
C PHE A 113 1.34 -1.83 -3.01
N ALA A 114 1.52 -2.34 -1.79
CA ALA A 114 0.68 -3.42 -1.25
C ALA A 114 -0.65 -2.91 -0.70
N CYS A 115 -0.67 -1.78 0.01
CA CYS A 115 -1.79 -1.40 0.88
C CYS A 115 -2.49 -0.09 0.50
N SER A 116 -1.92 0.75 -0.37
CA SER A 116 -2.50 2.06 -0.68
C SER A 116 -3.94 1.93 -1.18
N PRO A 117 -4.90 2.72 -0.68
CA PRO A 117 -6.27 2.73 -1.21
C PRO A 117 -6.37 3.23 -2.66
N LYS A 118 -5.25 3.74 -3.21
CA LYS A 118 -5.15 4.39 -4.51
C LYS A 118 -4.29 3.63 -5.51
N GLN A 119 -4.15 2.31 -5.36
CA GLN A 119 -3.31 1.47 -6.24
C GLN A 119 -3.53 1.76 -7.74
N SER A 120 -4.78 1.92 -8.18
CA SER A 120 -5.10 2.19 -9.59
C SER A 120 -4.50 3.48 -10.16
N GLU A 121 -4.05 4.43 -9.32
CA GLU A 121 -3.43 5.68 -9.78
C GLU A 121 -1.98 5.49 -10.25
N PHE A 122 -1.29 4.45 -9.77
CA PHE A 122 0.14 4.24 -10.04
C PHE A 122 0.51 2.78 -10.36
N LEU A 123 -0.46 1.86 -10.36
CA LEU A 123 -0.28 0.47 -10.77
C LEU A 123 -1.16 0.15 -11.99
N LYS A 124 -0.68 -0.76 -12.82
CA LYS A 124 -1.47 -1.33 -13.94
C LYS A 124 -1.17 -2.81 -14.08
N ILE A 125 -2.22 -3.62 -14.12
CA ILE A 125 -2.08 -5.05 -14.44
C ILE A 125 -1.85 -5.18 -15.95
N GLU A 126 -0.76 -5.85 -16.32
CA GLU A 126 -0.39 -6.11 -17.71
C GLU A 126 -0.77 -7.54 -18.14
N LYS A 127 -0.74 -8.49 -17.20
CA LYS A 127 -1.07 -9.88 -17.46
C LYS A 127 -1.74 -10.52 -16.26
N TYR A 128 -2.87 -11.15 -16.53
CA TYR A 128 -3.55 -12.04 -15.60
C TYR A 128 -3.14 -13.49 -15.88
N GLY A 129 -3.12 -14.28 -14.81
CA GLY A 129 -2.96 -15.73 -14.86
C GLY A 129 -4.15 -16.45 -14.26
N LYS A 130 -3.97 -17.75 -14.05
CA LYS A 130 -4.87 -18.55 -13.23
C LYS A 130 -4.06 -19.32 -12.19
N SER A 131 -4.53 -19.37 -10.96
CA SER A 131 -3.98 -20.29 -9.95
C SER A 131 -4.34 -21.74 -10.28
N ASP A 132 -3.78 -22.68 -9.50
CA ASP A 132 -4.12 -24.10 -9.57
C ASP A 132 -5.61 -24.39 -9.27
N GLU A 133 -6.27 -23.58 -8.43
CA GLU A 133 -7.72 -23.65 -8.20
C GLU A 133 -8.56 -22.90 -9.25
N GLY A 134 -7.91 -22.21 -10.18
CA GLY A 134 -8.55 -21.49 -11.28
C GLY A 134 -8.91 -20.04 -11.01
N ASP A 135 -8.46 -19.48 -9.88
CA ASP A 135 -8.69 -18.08 -9.51
C ASP A 135 -7.89 -17.11 -10.39
N LEU A 136 -8.41 -15.90 -10.60
CA LEU A 136 -7.75 -14.88 -11.42
C LEU A 136 -6.63 -14.20 -10.63
N VAL A 137 -5.38 -14.49 -10.99
CA VAL A 137 -4.18 -13.97 -10.31
C VAL A 137 -3.44 -12.94 -11.14
N ILE A 138 -2.61 -12.13 -10.49
CA ILE A 138 -1.74 -11.14 -11.15
C ILE A 138 -0.39 -11.79 -11.48
N GLU A 139 -0.08 -11.96 -12.76
CA GLU A 139 1.24 -12.47 -13.20
C GLU A 139 2.22 -11.34 -13.52
N LYS A 140 1.71 -10.22 -14.04
CA LYS A 140 2.54 -9.08 -14.41
C LYS A 140 1.81 -7.78 -14.14
N LEU A 141 2.51 -6.86 -13.51
CA LEU A 141 2.06 -5.50 -13.27
C LEU A 141 3.19 -4.50 -13.56
N THR A 142 2.79 -3.29 -13.94
CA THR A 142 3.65 -2.11 -14.07
C THR A 142 3.41 -1.19 -12.89
N TYR A 143 4.47 -0.76 -12.21
CA TYR A 143 4.45 0.32 -11.21
C TYR A 143 4.96 1.60 -11.88
N PHE A 144 4.10 2.62 -11.97
CA PHE A 144 4.46 3.97 -12.40
C PHE A 144 4.93 4.82 -11.22
N MET A 145 6.15 5.34 -11.31
CA MET A 145 6.68 6.28 -10.33
C MET A 145 7.40 7.43 -11.02
N SER A 146 7.37 8.62 -10.41
CA SER A 146 8.13 9.75 -10.95
C SER A 146 9.63 9.47 -10.86
N GLN A 147 10.39 9.96 -11.85
CA GLN A 147 11.85 9.84 -11.87
C GLN A 147 12.47 10.41 -10.58
N ARG A 148 12.00 11.58 -10.12
CA ARG A 148 12.47 12.20 -8.88
C ARG A 148 12.26 11.31 -7.65
N TYR A 149 11.12 10.63 -7.57
CA TYR A 149 10.82 9.70 -6.47
C TYR A 149 11.76 8.49 -6.51
N ALA A 150 11.94 7.89 -7.69
CA ALA A 150 12.85 6.76 -7.89
C ALA A 150 14.31 7.11 -7.56
N GLU A 151 14.79 8.24 -8.06
CA GLU A 151 16.15 8.74 -7.80
C GLU A 151 16.36 9.07 -6.32
N GLY A 152 15.38 9.69 -5.67
CA GLY A 152 15.44 10.00 -4.24
C GLY A 152 15.53 8.74 -3.38
N MET A 153 14.74 7.71 -3.70
CA MET A 153 14.80 6.42 -3.02
C MET A 153 16.16 5.76 -3.23
N PHE A 154 16.63 5.66 -4.48
CA PHE A 154 17.94 5.08 -4.78
C PHE A 154 19.08 5.83 -4.09
N ALA A 155 19.08 7.17 -4.18
CA ALA A 155 20.11 8.02 -3.57
C ALA A 155 20.14 7.87 -2.04
N SER A 156 19.02 7.55 -1.39
CA SER A 156 19.00 7.30 0.05
C SER A 156 19.71 6.00 0.45
N CYS A 157 19.88 5.05 -0.48
CA CYS A 157 20.38 3.70 -0.22
C CYS A 157 21.75 3.39 -0.87
N LYS A 158 22.18 4.15 -1.88
CA LYS A 158 23.31 3.79 -2.76
C LYS A 158 24.67 3.58 -2.06
N ASP A 159 24.89 4.18 -0.90
CA ASP A 159 26.17 4.12 -0.17
C ASP A 159 26.12 3.14 1.02
N ILE A 160 25.03 2.38 1.17
CA ILE A 160 24.90 1.36 2.21
C ILE A 160 25.74 0.15 1.84
N GLN A 161 26.63 -0.24 2.75
CA GLN A 161 27.35 -1.50 2.63
C GLN A 161 26.43 -2.66 3.05
N GLY A 162 26.30 -3.66 2.19
CA GLY A 162 25.54 -4.89 2.49
C GLY A 162 26.21 -5.80 3.52
N LEU A 163 25.65 -7.00 3.69
CA LEU A 163 26.24 -8.05 4.54
C LEU A 163 27.51 -8.67 3.94
N THR A 164 27.68 -8.64 2.62
CA THR A 164 28.91 -9.05 1.94
C THR A 164 29.76 -7.83 1.59
N PRO A 165 31.09 -7.89 1.81
CA PRO A 165 31.99 -6.90 1.23
C PRO A 165 31.75 -6.88 -0.28
N VAL A 166 31.54 -5.69 -0.84
CA VAL A 166 31.60 -5.53 -2.30
C VAL A 166 33.05 -5.80 -2.68
N GLN A 167 33.35 -7.03 -3.08
CA GLN A 167 34.59 -7.34 -3.77
C GLN A 167 34.45 -6.71 -5.15
N LEU A 168 34.87 -5.44 -5.27
CA LEU A 168 35.10 -4.82 -6.56
C LEU A 168 36.27 -5.58 -7.21
N SER A 169 35.96 -6.52 -8.09
CA SER A 169 36.91 -7.08 -9.06
C SER A 169 36.76 -6.37 -10.39
#